data_AF-L1K235-F1
#
_entry.id   AF-L1K235-F1
#
_cell.length_a   1.000
_cell.length_b   1.000
_cell.length_c   1.000
_cell.angle_alpha   90.00
_cell.angle_beta   90.00
_cell.angle_gamma   90.00
#
_symmetry.space_group_name_H-M   'P 1'
#
loop_
_entity.id
_entity.type
_entity.pdbx_description
1 polymer ?
#
loop_
_entity_poly.entity_id
_entity_poly.type
_entity_poly.pdbx_seq_one_letter_code
_entity_poly.pdbx_strand_id
1 'polypeptide(L)'
;MGSSGLYKFESDGLFRGVKRQRSYMYFDDQDFSHELQQELRIESIFKQQAEVLKFADLCFRGTNEAIDEEQRAFWRQQMITAHAQLSSVQAKLPQPHSAHQNNAEGHDHLAVI
;
A
#
# COMPACT_ATOMS: atom_id res chain seq x y z
N MET A 1 0.42 54.02 10.81
CA MET A 1 1.45 53.19 11.45
C MET A 1 0.83 52.61 12.72
N GLY A 2 0.26 51.41 12.68
CA GLY A 2 0.71 50.22 13.43
C GLY A 2 0.01 50.14 14.82
N SER A 3 -0.36 49.03 15.45
CA SER A 3 -0.57 47.61 15.16
C SER A 3 -0.98 46.95 16.50
N SER A 4 -2.07 46.17 16.49
CA SER A 4 -2.24 44.83 17.10
C SER A 4 -1.94 44.52 18.60
N GLY A 5 -2.88 43.78 19.22
CA GLY A 5 -2.65 42.72 20.24
C GLY A 5 -3.41 42.93 21.56
N LEU A 6 -4.06 41.98 22.24
CA LEU A 6 -4.25 40.53 22.10
C LEU A 6 -5.39 40.15 23.09
N TYR A 7 -6.40 39.38 22.68
CA TYR A 7 -7.44 38.85 23.56
C TYR A 7 -7.00 37.50 24.17
N LYS A 8 -7.26 37.27 25.47
CA LYS A 8 -7.11 35.98 26.13
C LYS A 8 -8.47 35.51 26.65
N PHE A 9 -8.88 34.33 26.21
CA PHE A 9 -10.20 33.72 26.37
C PHE A 9 -10.20 32.83 27.63
N GLU A 10 -11.21 32.96 28.47
CA GLU A 10 -11.57 31.99 29.52
C GLU A 10 -12.91 31.33 29.14
N SER A 11 -13.07 30.02 29.41
CA SER A 11 -14.36 29.44 29.79
C SER A 11 -14.23 27.97 30.24
N ASP A 12 -14.51 27.80 31.54
CA ASP A 12 -15.46 26.87 32.15
C ASP A 12 -15.32 25.35 32.02
N GLY A 13 -15.03 24.75 33.18
CA GLY A 13 -15.14 23.33 33.46
C GLY A 13 -16.58 22.86 33.71
N LEU A 14 -16.97 21.79 33.02
CA LEU A 14 -18.21 21.04 33.23
C LEU A 14 -17.88 19.67 33.85
N PHE A 15 -18.43 19.36 35.04
CA PHE A 15 -18.29 18.07 35.72
C PHE A 15 -19.64 17.34 35.80
N ARG A 16 -19.53 15.99 35.80
CA ARG A 16 -20.50 14.92 36.17
C ARG A 16 -21.54 14.54 35.10
N GLY A 17 -21.65 13.30 34.64
CA GLY A 17 -21.13 12.04 35.18
C GLY A 17 -22.24 10.99 35.25
N VAL A 18 -22.73 10.52 34.11
CA VAL A 18 -23.42 9.22 33.98
C VAL A 18 -22.82 8.54 32.75
N LYS A 19 -21.66 7.90 32.96
CA LYS A 19 -21.05 7.04 31.95
C LYS A 19 -21.98 5.82 31.81
N ARG A 20 -22.84 5.82 30.79
CA ARG A 20 -23.39 4.58 30.26
C ARG A 20 -22.19 3.77 29.80
N GLN A 21 -21.81 2.81 30.63
CA GLN A 21 -20.79 1.81 30.33
C GLN A 21 -21.36 0.96 29.19
N ARG A 22 -21.20 1.43 27.95
CA ARG A 22 -21.27 0.56 26.78
C ARG A 22 -20.13 -0.41 26.97
N SER A 23 -20.45 -1.65 27.30
CA SER A 23 -19.54 -2.76 27.07
C SER A 23 -19.26 -2.75 25.57
N TYR A 24 -18.20 -2.05 25.16
CA TYR A 24 -17.56 -2.30 23.90
C TYR A 24 -17.06 -3.74 24.02
N MET A 25 -17.78 -4.67 23.38
CA MET A 25 -17.13 -5.91 22.97
C MET A 25 -15.94 -5.48 22.14
N TYR A 26 -14.75 -5.66 22.69
CA TYR A 26 -13.54 -5.78 21.90
C TYR A 26 -13.75 -7.05 21.08
N PHE A 27 -14.19 -6.88 19.82
CA PHE A 27 -13.92 -7.90 18.83
C PHE A 27 -12.42 -7.79 18.61
N ASP A 28 -11.66 -8.76 19.15
CA ASP A 28 -10.27 -8.96 18.76
C ASP A 28 -10.21 -9.06 17.23
N ASP A 29 -9.22 -8.41 16.63
CA ASP A 29 -8.99 -8.28 15.18
C ASP A 29 -8.68 -9.63 14.46
N GLN A 30 -9.21 -10.77 14.91
CA GLN A 30 -8.70 -12.10 14.54
C GLN A 30 -9.67 -13.09 13.88
N ASP A 31 -10.89 -12.72 13.51
CA ASP A 31 -11.82 -13.67 12.86
C ASP A 31 -12.35 -13.21 11.49
N PHE A 32 -11.53 -12.54 10.68
CA PHE A 32 -11.88 -12.37 9.26
C PHE A 32 -11.81 -13.72 8.56
N SER A 33 -12.81 -14.02 7.71
CA SER A 33 -12.75 -15.19 6.83
C SER A 33 -11.48 -15.12 5.97
N HIS A 34 -10.90 -16.28 5.64
CA HIS A 34 -9.69 -16.35 4.82
C HIS A 34 -9.84 -15.60 3.49
N GLU A 35 -11.03 -15.63 2.90
CA GLU A 35 -11.37 -14.88 1.69
C GLU A 35 -11.27 -13.36 1.91
N LEU A 36 -11.85 -12.84 2.98
CA LEU A 36 -11.78 -11.41 3.30
C LEU A 36 -10.35 -10.97 3.63
N GLN A 37 -9.55 -11.82 4.29
CA GLN A 37 -8.13 -11.55 4.52
C GLN A 37 -7.34 -11.45 3.21
N GLN A 38 -7.65 -12.29 2.22
CA GLN A 38 -7.03 -12.22 0.90
C GLN A 38 -7.44 -10.95 0.15
N GLU A 39 -8.71 -10.58 0.18
CA GLU A 39 -9.21 -9.34 -0.42
C GLU A 39 -8.52 -8.10 0.17
N LEU A 40 -8.45 -8.01 1.51
CA LEU A 40 -7.77 -6.91 2.20
C LEU A 40 -6.28 -6.84 1.87
N ARG A 41 -5.64 -8.01 1.72
CA ARG A 41 -4.24 -8.08 1.28
C ARG A 41 -4.07 -7.56 -0.15
N ILE A 42 -4.94 -7.95 -1.08
CA ILE A 42 -4.91 -7.49 -2.48
C ILE A 42 -5.16 -5.98 -2.55
N GLU A 43 -6.15 -5.47 -1.82
CA GLU A 43 -6.44 -4.04 -1.74
C GLU A 43 -5.22 -3.24 -1.24
N SER A 44 -4.55 -3.74 -0.18
CA SER A 44 -3.33 -3.14 0.34
C SER A 44 -2.20 -3.09 -0.70
N ILE A 45 -2.05 -4.15 -1.51
CA ILE A 45 -1.08 -4.18 -2.61
C ILE A 45 -1.41 -3.10 -3.66
N PHE A 46 -2.67 -2.97 -4.07
CA PHE A 46 -3.07 -1.93 -5.03
C PHE A 46 -2.86 -0.52 -4.49
N LYS A 47 -3.12 -0.29 -3.19
CA LYS A 47 -2.79 0.98 -2.53
C LYS A 47 -1.29 1.27 -2.59
N GLN A 48 -0.44 0.27 -2.31
CA GLN A 48 1.02 0.42 -2.44
C GLN A 48 1.43 0.72 -3.89
N GLN A 49 0.85 0.06 -4.88
CA GLN A 49 1.13 0.35 -6.30
C GLN A 49 0.72 1.79 -6.66
N ALA A 50 -0.43 2.25 -6.20
CA ALA A 50 -0.91 3.60 -6.45
C ALA A 50 0.05 4.67 -5.88
N GLU A 51 0.57 4.47 -4.66
CA GLU A 51 1.55 5.39 -4.08
C GLU A 51 2.87 5.40 -4.84
N VAL A 52 3.36 4.24 -5.29
CA VAL A 52 4.57 4.17 -6.13
C VAL A 52 4.35 4.87 -7.47
N LEU A 53 3.17 4.73 -8.09
CA LEU A 53 2.84 5.41 -9.35
C LEU A 53 2.74 6.94 -9.17
N LYS A 54 2.22 7.42 -8.03
CA LYS A 54 2.24 8.86 -7.71
C LYS A 54 3.68 9.37 -7.60
N PHE A 55 4.57 8.60 -6.97
CA PHE A 55 5.98 8.96 -6.88
C PHE A 55 6.66 8.95 -8.26
N ALA A 56 6.33 7.98 -9.12
CA ALA A 56 6.82 7.94 -10.50
C ALA A 56 6.36 9.16 -11.32
N ASP A 57 5.11 9.61 -11.17
CA ASP A 57 4.61 10.83 -11.81
C ASP A 57 5.37 12.07 -11.34
N LEU A 58 5.66 12.18 -10.03
CA LEU A 58 6.50 13.25 -9.48
C LEU A 58 7.90 13.26 -10.11
N CYS A 59 8.53 12.09 -10.24
CA CYS A 59 9.85 11.97 -10.85
C CYS A 59 9.84 12.37 -12.34
N PHE A 60 8.78 11.99 -13.05
CA PHE A 60 8.59 12.35 -14.46
C PHE A 60 8.43 13.86 -14.64
N ARG A 61 7.57 14.50 -13.84
CA ARG A 61 7.41 15.97 -13.84
C ARG A 61 8.71 16.67 -13.49
N GLY A 62 9.39 16.23 -12.43
CA GLY A 62 10.69 16.77 -12.03
C GLY A 62 11.74 16.67 -13.13
N THR A 63 11.74 15.59 -13.91
CA THR A 63 12.63 15.44 -15.07
C THR A 63 12.32 16.46 -16.18
N ASN A 64 11.05 16.75 -16.43
CA ASN A 64 10.62 17.70 -17.46
C ASN A 64 10.81 19.16 -17.04
N GLU A 65 10.71 19.45 -15.74
CA GLU A 65 10.88 20.79 -15.17
C GLU A 65 12.35 21.12 -14.85
N ALA A 66 13.23 20.12 -14.84
CA ALA A 66 14.65 20.29 -14.53
C ALA A 66 15.39 21.14 -15.58
N ILE A 67 16.03 22.19 -15.08
CA ILE A 67 16.72 23.22 -15.89
C ILE A 67 18.11 22.72 -16.29
N ASP A 68 18.81 22.07 -15.37
CA ASP A 68 20.17 21.55 -15.55
C ASP A 68 20.20 20.02 -15.68
N GLU A 69 21.33 19.50 -16.16
CA GLU A 69 21.48 18.06 -16.40
C GLU A 69 21.67 17.25 -15.11
N GLU A 70 22.17 17.87 -14.03
CA GLU A 70 22.36 17.21 -12.74
C GLU A 70 21.00 16.90 -12.08
N GLN A 71 20.07 17.85 -12.11
CA GLN A 71 18.69 17.67 -11.69
C GLN A 71 17.97 16.61 -12.53
N ARG A 72 18.16 16.62 -13.86
CA ARG A 72 17.59 15.56 -14.73
C ARG A 72 18.17 14.19 -14.37
N ALA A 73 19.47 14.09 -14.14
CA ALA A 73 20.12 12.85 -13.73
C ALA A 73 19.58 12.35 -12.38
N PHE A 74 19.39 13.25 -11.41
CA PHE A 74 18.75 12.94 -10.14
C PHE A 74 17.34 12.38 -10.35
N TRP A 75 16.48 13.06 -11.10
CA TRP A 75 15.09 12.62 -11.31
C TRP A 75 15.00 11.31 -12.10
N ARG A 76 15.90 11.07 -13.07
CA ARG A 76 16.03 9.77 -13.75
C ARG A 76 16.41 8.67 -12.77
N GLN A 77 17.34 8.93 -11.85
CA GLN A 77 17.72 7.97 -10.81
C GLN A 77 16.55 7.67 -9.84
N GLN A 78 15.76 8.68 -9.49
CA GLN A 78 14.54 8.48 -8.70
C GLN A 78 13.50 7.66 -9.47
N MET A 79 13.36 7.87 -10.78
CA MET A 79 12.47 7.07 -11.62
C MET A 79 12.87 5.59 -11.68
N ILE A 80 14.17 5.28 -11.74
CA ILE A 80 14.68 3.90 -11.64
C ILE A 80 14.28 3.29 -10.29
N THR A 81 14.39 4.06 -9.21
CA THR A 81 14.00 3.62 -7.86
C THR A 81 12.50 3.35 -7.77
N ALA A 82 11.66 4.24 -8.31
CA ALA A 82 10.21 4.05 -8.38
C ALA A 82 9.85 2.77 -9.15
N HIS A 83 10.52 2.52 -10.27
CA HIS A 83 10.33 1.30 -11.06
C HIS A 83 10.71 0.03 -10.28
N ALA A 84 11.84 0.04 -9.56
CA ALA A 84 12.24 -1.09 -8.72
C ALA A 84 11.24 -1.37 -7.60
N GLN A 85 10.70 -0.32 -6.97
CA GLN A 85 9.63 -0.44 -5.97
C GLN A 85 8.35 -1.02 -6.57
N LEU A 86 7.96 -0.57 -7.77
CA LEU A 86 6.76 -1.07 -8.46
C LEU A 86 6.88 -2.57 -8.75
N SER A 87 8.01 -3.01 -9.28
CA SER A 87 8.29 -4.43 -9.53
C SER A 87 8.22 -5.25 -8.23
N SER A 88 8.77 -4.73 -7.12
CA SER A 88 8.70 -5.40 -5.82
C SER A 88 7.28 -5.53 -5.29
N VAL A 89 6.44 -4.49 -5.42
CA VAL A 89 5.04 -4.54 -5.00
C VAL A 89 4.24 -5.48 -5.92
N GLN A 90 4.47 -5.44 -7.22
CA GLN A 90 3.79 -6.30 -8.18
C GLN A 90 4.07 -7.79 -7.93
N ALA A 91 5.28 -8.14 -7.50
CA ALA A 91 5.63 -9.52 -7.13
C ALA A 91 4.86 -10.04 -5.90
N LYS A 92 4.21 -9.18 -5.10
CA LYS A 92 3.39 -9.57 -3.95
C LYS A 92 1.98 -10.02 -4.34
N LEU A 93 1.54 -9.72 -5.56
CA LEU A 93 0.26 -10.20 -6.07
C LEU A 93 0.27 -11.73 -6.10
N PRO A 94 -0.83 -12.39 -5.70
CA PRO A 94 -0.94 -13.83 -5.88
C PRO A 94 -0.76 -14.15 -7.37
N GLN A 95 0.30 -14.90 -7.67
CA GLN A 95 0.53 -15.39 -9.02
C GLN A 95 -0.67 -16.25 -9.40
N PRO A 96 -1.25 -16.10 -10.60
CA PRO A 96 -2.16 -17.11 -11.10
C PRO A 96 -1.39 -18.43 -11.07
N HIS A 97 -1.84 -19.39 -10.26
CA HIS A 97 -1.25 -20.71 -10.29
C HIS A 97 -1.40 -21.18 -11.74
N SER A 98 -0.28 -21.28 -12.47
CA SER A 98 -0.26 -22.06 -13.69
C SER A 98 -0.80 -23.42 -13.27
N ALA A 99 -1.98 -23.78 -13.78
CA ALA A 99 -2.65 -25.03 -13.45
C ALA A 99 -1.59 -26.13 -13.35
N HIS A 100 -1.39 -26.67 -12.15
CA HIS A 100 -0.42 -27.73 -11.94
C HIS A 100 -0.71 -28.82 -12.98
N GLN A 101 0.34 -29.13 -13.73
CA GLN A 101 0.60 -30.35 -14.47
C GLN A 101 -0.35 -31.47 -14.03
N ASN A 102 -1.35 -31.78 -14.86
CA ASN A 102 -2.01 -33.07 -14.76
C ASN A 102 -0.95 -34.13 -15.08
N ASN A 103 -0.67 -34.96 -14.08
CA ASN A 103 0.02 -36.24 -14.14
C ASN A 103 0.09 -36.84 -15.56
N ALA A 104 1.27 -36.80 -16.16
CA ALA A 104 1.69 -37.76 -17.17
C ALA A 104 2.79 -38.65 -16.58
N GLU A 105 2.54 -39.23 -15.41
CA GLU A 105 3.10 -40.55 -15.08
C GLU A 105 2.35 -41.59 -15.92
N GLY A 106 2.58 -41.52 -17.24
CA GLY A 106 2.28 -42.58 -18.18
C GLY A 106 3.35 -43.64 -18.01
N HIS A 107 3.00 -44.67 -17.26
CA HIS A 107 3.72 -45.91 -17.00
C HIS A 107 4.30 -46.55 -18.29
N ASP A 108 5.51 -46.17 -18.71
CA ASP A 108 6.29 -46.91 -19.72
C ASP A 108 6.94 -48.15 -19.09
N HIS A 109 6.09 -49.10 -18.74
CA HIS A 109 6.50 -50.49 -18.52
C HIS A 109 5.54 -51.39 -19.29
N LEU A 110 5.82 -51.64 -20.58
CA LEU A 110 5.29 -52.81 -21.27
C LEU A 110 6.20 -53.22 -22.45
N ALA A 111 6.92 -54.32 -22.20
CA ALA A 111 7.41 -55.35 -23.11
C ALA A 111 8.19 -54.95 -24.37
N VAL A 112 9.52 -55.08 -24.28
CA VAL A 112 10.33 -55.61 -25.39
C VAL A 112 10.14 -57.13 -25.39
N ILE A 113 9.37 -57.66 -26.35
CA ILE A 113 9.43 -59.05 -26.84
C ILE A 113 9.28 -59.00 -28.36
#